data_AF-A0A963RSA0-F1
#
_entry.id   AF-A0A963RSA0-F1
#
_cell.length_a   1.000
_cell.length_b   1.000
_cell.length_c   1.000
_cell.angle_alpha   90.00
_cell.angle_beta   90.00
_cell.angle_gamma   90.00
#
_symmetry.space_group_name_H-M   'P 1'
#
loop_
_entity.id
_entity.type
_entity.pdbx_description
1 polymer ?
#
loop_
_entity_poly.entity_id
_entity_poly.type
_entity_poly.pdbx_seq_one_letter_code
_entity_poly.pdbx_strand_id
1 'polypeptide(L)' 'MRKVDATIAMRLDSGVPLVGQVARYIISAGGKRLRPVLLLLTAGALGCRSEQRFNLAAVVEFIHTATL' A
#
# COMPACT_ATOMS: atom_id res chain seq x y z
N MET A 1 0.31 -7.80 5.24
CA MET A 1 0.54 -6.34 5.31
C MET A 1 2.00 -5.94 5.21
N ARG A 2 2.94 -6.53 5.96
CA ARG A 2 4.39 -6.21 5.85
C ARG A 2 4.95 -6.02 4.43
N LYS A 3 4.63 -6.93 3.48
CA LYS A 3 5.04 -6.79 2.06
C LYS A 3 4.45 -5.54 1.38
N VAL A 4 3.20 -5.20 1.68
CA VAL A 4 2.56 -3.96 1.18
C VAL A 4 3.22 -2.74 1.78
N ASP A 5 3.50 -2.73 3.09
CA ASP A 5 4.17 -1.60 3.75
C ASP A 5 5.58 -1.38 3.18
N ALA A 6 6.33 -2.45 2.94
CA ALA A 6 7.63 -2.39 2.26
C ALA A 6 7.50 -1.88 0.82
N THR A 7 6.45 -2.28 0.10
CA THR A 7 6.18 -1.79 -1.26
C THR A 7 5.86 -0.29 -1.24
N ILE A 8 5.07 0.18 -0.27
CA ILE A 8 4.76 1.60 -0.09
C ILE A 8 6.03 2.39 0.19
N ALA A 9 6.85 1.95 1.14
CA ALA A 9 8.11 2.61 1.48
C ALA A 9 9.04 2.71 0.27
N MET A 10 9.22 1.60 -0.47
CA MET A 10 10.07 1.56 -1.67
C MET A 10 9.54 2.45 -2.80
N ARG A 11 8.22 2.55 -2.98
CA ARG A 11 7.60 3.32 -4.07
C ARG A 11 7.59 4.83 -3.82
N LEU A 12 7.67 5.24 -2.56
CA LEU A 12 7.72 6.64 -2.15
C LEU A 12 9.12 7.04 -1.63
N ASP A 13 10.13 6.20 -1.86
CA ASP A 13 11.51 6.57 -1.62
C ASP A 13 11.89 7.67 -2.63
N SER A 14 12.16 8.86 -2.11
CA SER A 14 12.35 10.07 -2.90
C SER A 14 13.34 10.98 -2.19
N GLY A 15 14.19 11.66 -2.98
CA GLY A 15 15.05 12.72 -2.49
C GLY A 15 14.29 13.94 -1.95
N VAL A 16 12.97 14.00 -2.13
CA VAL A 16 12.10 15.06 -1.60
C VAL A 16 11.59 14.66 -0.21
N PRO A 17 11.99 15.35 0.89
CA PRO A 17 11.66 14.95 2.26
C PRO A 17 10.16 14.80 2.54
N LEU A 18 9.34 15.63 1.90
CA LEU A 18 7.88 15.61 2.06
C LEU A 18 7.27 14.29 1.58
N VAL A 19 7.78 13.72 0.49
CA VAL A 19 7.27 12.44 -0.04
C VAL A 19 7.52 11.31 0.96
N GLY A 20 8.69 11.29 1.61
CA GLY A 20 8.98 10.33 2.68
C GLY A 20 8.08 10.51 3.92
N GLN A 21 7.61 11.74 4.21
CA GLN A 21 6.62 11.98 5.27
C GLN A 21 5.27 11.37 4.90
N VAL A 22 4.84 11.50 3.65
CA VAL A 22 3.61 10.87 3.15
C VAL A 22 3.71 9.34 3.26
N ALA A 23 4.84 8.75 2.89
CA ALA A 23 5.08 7.31 3.04
C ALA A 23 4.92 6.85 4.49
N ARG A 24 5.55 7.57 5.43
CA ARG A 24 5.43 7.30 6.86
C ARG A 24 3.99 7.46 7.33
N TYR A 25 3.30 8.52 6.93
CA TYR A 25 1.90 8.73 7.26
C TYR A 25 1.03 7.56 6.77
N ILE A 26 1.18 7.13 5.52
CA ILE A 26 0.42 5.99 4.99
C ILE A 26 0.70 4.72 5.80
N ILE A 27 1.96 4.47 6.20
CA ILE A 27 2.34 3.28 6.97
C ILE A 27 1.84 3.35 8.41
N SER A 28 1.97 4.52 9.05
CA SER A 28 1.71 4.72 10.47
C SER A 28 0.26 5.12 10.79
N ALA A 29 -0.51 5.62 9.82
CA ALA A 29 -1.84 6.18 10.05
C ALA A 29 -2.86 5.18 10.60
N GLY A 30 -2.51 3.90 10.76
CA GLY A 30 -3.28 2.98 11.61
C GLY A 30 -4.74 2.79 11.19
N GLY A 31 -5.13 3.24 9.99
CA GLY A 31 -6.45 2.99 9.45
C GLY A 31 -6.68 1.48 9.37
N LYS A 32 -7.95 1.05 9.30
CA LYS A 32 -8.32 -0.37 9.26
C LYS A 32 -7.68 -1.16 8.09
N ARG A 33 -6.94 -0.50 7.19
CA ARG A 33 -6.28 -1.07 5.99
C ARG A 33 -7.24 -1.92 5.15
N LEU A 34 -8.53 -1.59 5.19
CA LEU A 34 -9.57 -2.43 4.61
C LEU A 34 -9.39 -2.61 3.10
N ARG A 35 -8.93 -1.58 2.39
CA ARG A 35 -8.75 -1.61 0.94
C ARG A 35 -7.63 -2.56 0.49
N PRO A 36 -6.37 -2.44 0.97
CA PRO A 36 -5.33 -3.38 0.61
C PRO A 36 -5.59 -4.80 1.15
N VAL A 37 -6.22 -4.94 2.33
CA VAL A 37 -6.59 -6.26 2.88
C VAL A 37 -7.63 -6.95 1.99
N LEU A 38 -8.70 -6.23 1.62
CA LEU A 38 -9.75 -6.77 0.75
C LEU A 38 -9.16 -7.23 -0.59
N LEU A 39 -8.28 -6.43 -1.20
CA LEU A 39 -7.61 -6.79 -2.45
C LEU A 39 -6.80 -8.08 -2.30
N LEU A 40 -5.99 -8.20 -1.24
CA LEU A 40 -5.14 -9.37 -1.02
C LEU A 40 -5.96 -10.63 -0.72
N LEU A 41 -7.05 -10.51 0.04
CA LEU A 41 -7.96 -11.62 0.33
C LEU A 41 -8.66 -12.10 -0.95
N THR A 42 -9.17 -11.17 -1.76
CA THR A 42 -9.79 -11.51 -3.05
C THR A 42 -8.78 -12.15 -4.00
N ALA A 43 -7.55 -11.61 -4.09
CA ALA A 43 -6.49 -12.22 -4.88
C ALA A 43 -6.18 -13.65 -4.39
N GLY A 44 -6.12 -13.88 -3.08
CA GLY A 44 -5.94 -15.21 -2.50
C GLY A 44 -7.09 -16.16 -2.81
N ALA A 45 -8.34 -15.71 -2.67
CA ALA A 45 -9.54 -16.48 -2.97
C ALA A 45 -9.63 -16.90 -4.45
N LEU A 46 -9.13 -16.05 -5.36
CA LEU A 46 -9.03 -16.34 -6.80
C LEU A 46 -7.77 -17.14 -7.17
N GLY A 47 -6.94 -17.56 -6.21
CA GLY A 47 -5.72 -18.30 -6.47
C GLY A 47 -4.58 -17.48 -7.08
N CYS A 48 -4.66 -16.15 -7.08
CA CYS A 48 -3.63 -15.27 -7.64
C CYS A 48 -2.36 -15.27 -6.77
N ARG A 49 -1.27 -15.78 -7.36
CA ARG A 49 0.06 -15.86 -6.73
C ARG A 49 1.03 -14.77 -7.19
N SER A 50 0.61 -13.90 -8.11
CA SER A 50 1.48 -12.83 -8.63
C SER A 50 1.91 -11.88 -7.51
N GLU A 51 3.20 -11.58 -7.44
CA GLU A 51 3.73 -10.55 -6.52
C GLU A 51 3.18 -9.15 -6.85
N GLN A 52 2.65 -8.93 -8.07
CA GLN A 52 2.00 -7.68 -8.45
C GLN A 52 0.78 -7.33 -7.58
N ARG A 53 0.17 -8.31 -6.90
CA ARG A 53 -0.93 -8.04 -5.95
C ARG A 53 -0.50 -7.09 -4.82
N PHE A 54 0.78 -7.07 -4.44
CA PHE A 54 1.31 -6.14 -3.45
C PHE A 54 1.48 -4.73 -4.01
N ASN A 55 1.91 -4.60 -5.28
CA ASN A 55 1.92 -3.32 -5.99
C ASN A 55 0.51 -2.75 -6.11
N LEU A 56 -0.46 -3.56 -6.51
CA LEU A 56 -1.86 -3.14 -6.62
C LEU A 56 -2.45 -2.73 -5.27
N ALA A 57 -2.17 -3.49 -4.20
CA ALA A 57 -2.59 -3.11 -2.85
C ALA A 57 -2.01 -1.76 -2.42
N ALA A 58 -0.73 -1.48 -2.74
CA ALA A 58 -0.10 -0.19 -2.47
C ALA A 58 -0.73 0.95 -3.29
N VAL A 59 -0.98 0.73 -4.58
CA VAL A 59 -1.63 1.71 -5.47
C VAL A 59 -3.02 2.11 -4.97
N VAL A 60 -3.83 1.13 -4.56
CA VAL A 60 -5.17 1.41 -4.01
C VAL A 60 -5.08 2.28 -2.76
N GLU A 61 -4.10 2.02 -1.89
CA GLU A 61 -3.88 2.84 -0.71
C GLU A 61 -3.37 4.25 -1.06
N PHE A 62 -2.50 4.39 -2.07
CA PHE A 62 -2.06 5.70 -2.57
C PHE A 62 -3.22 6.53 -3.08
N ILE A 63 -4.09 5.94 -3.89
CA ILE A 63 -5.28 6.64 -4.41
C ILE A 63 -6.17 7.07 -3.25
N HIS A 64 -6.41 6.19 -2.28
CA HIS A 64 -7.19 6.56 -1.10
C HIS A 64 -6.57 7.75 -0.35
N THR A 65 -5.27 7.70 -0.08
CA THR A 65 -4.58 8.77 0.64
C THR A 65 -4.56 10.08 -0.15
N ALA A 66 -4.42 10.04 -1.48
CA ALA A 66 -4.45 11.24 -2.32
C ALA A 66 -5.82 11.93 -2.36
N THR A 67 -6.88 11.20 -2.01
CA THR A 67 -8.27 11.72 -1.96
C THR A 67 -8.73 12.19 -0.58
N LEU A 68 -7.91 11.99 0.46
CA LEU A 68 -8.16 12.51 1.82
C LEU A 68 -7.71 13.96 1.92
#